data_AF-A0A1G3KL95-F1
#
_entry.id   AF-A0A1G3KL95-F1
#
_cell.length_a   1.000
_cell.length_b   1.000
_cell.length_c   1.000
_cell.angle_alpha   90.00
_cell.angle_beta   90.00
_cell.angle_gamma   90.00
#
_symmetry.space_group_name_H-M   'P 1'
#
loop_
_entity.id
_entity.type
_entity.pdbx_description
1 polymer ?
#
loop_
_entity_poly.entity_id
_entity_poly.type
_entity_poly.pdbx_seq_one_letter_code
_entity_poly.pdbx_strand_id
1 'polypeptide(L)'
;MLHRAFCRSAGRLIAFLEHNRGGNSDGEKLKFPYSRLFPQNCCEGVSAIFSILLAEKYGLKDVAIIRGTDPGPYEHHFWVRAGGRIYDLTAQQFGGLEPVFGALEHPLAVKFSDQTERGETDAVDRDEIIALYHRDIIPF
;
A
#
# COMPACT_ATOMS: atom_id res chain seq x y z
N MET A 1 -16.01 -7.50 -11.37
CA MET A 1 -15.05 -8.62 -11.45
C MET A 1 -13.67 -8.23 -10.89
N LEU A 2 -13.15 -7.06 -11.24
CA LEU A 2 -11.83 -6.56 -10.83
C LEU A 2 -11.62 -6.37 -9.31
N HIS A 3 -12.59 -5.78 -8.60
CA HIS A 3 -12.47 -5.55 -7.15
C HIS A 3 -12.10 -6.82 -6.35
N ARG A 4 -12.74 -7.96 -6.62
CA ARG A 4 -12.39 -9.23 -5.95
C ARG A 4 -10.97 -9.69 -6.27
N ALA A 5 -10.46 -9.40 -7.47
CA ALA A 5 -9.08 -9.69 -7.83
C ALA A 5 -8.11 -8.79 -7.06
N PHE A 6 -8.43 -7.50 -6.91
CA PHE A 6 -7.62 -6.56 -6.13
C PHE A 6 -7.54 -6.98 -4.67
N CYS A 7 -8.64 -7.37 -4.05
CA CYS A 7 -8.64 -7.87 -2.67
C CYS A 7 -7.73 -9.10 -2.50
N ARG A 8 -7.76 -10.05 -3.45
CA ARG A 8 -6.87 -11.22 -3.40
C ARG A 8 -5.40 -10.84 -3.56
N SER A 9 -5.08 -9.97 -4.53
CA SER A 9 -3.72 -9.45 -4.73
C SER A 9 -3.22 -8.70 -3.50
N ALA A 10 -4.05 -7.82 -2.94
CA ALA A 10 -3.74 -7.06 -1.74
C ALA A 10 -3.49 -7.97 -0.53
N GLY A 11 -4.29 -9.02 -0.34
CA GLY A 11 -4.06 -10.01 0.71
C GLY A 11 -2.73 -10.76 0.56
N ARG A 12 -2.34 -11.13 -0.68
CA ARG A 12 -1.03 -11.76 -0.94
C ARG A 12 0.13 -10.81 -0.67
N LEU A 13 -0.01 -9.54 -1.04
CA LEU A 13 0.97 -8.50 -0.74
C LEU A 13 1.14 -8.29 0.76
N ILE A 14 0.05 -8.21 1.52
CA ILE A 14 0.10 -8.09 2.98
C ILE A 14 0.85 -9.28 3.59
N ALA A 15 0.50 -10.52 3.22
CA ALA A 15 1.18 -11.71 3.73
C ALA A 15 2.69 -11.70 3.42
N PHE A 16 3.07 -11.23 2.23
CA PHE A 16 4.48 -11.03 1.87
C PHE A 16 5.16 -9.97 2.73
N LEU A 17 4.52 -8.81 2.95
CA LEU A 17 5.06 -7.72 3.77
C LEU A 17 5.19 -8.10 5.25
N GLU A 18 4.26 -8.90 5.77
CA GLU A 18 4.34 -9.48 7.12
C GLU A 18 5.55 -10.41 7.25
N HIS A 19 5.83 -11.23 6.24
CA HIS A 19 7.02 -12.07 6.21
C HIS A 19 8.31 -11.23 6.10
N ASN A 20 8.26 -10.14 5.32
CA ASN A 20 9.37 -9.20 5.13
C ASN A 20 9.81 -8.50 6.43
N ARG A 21 8.93 -8.46 7.44
CA ARG A 21 9.21 -7.91 8.80
C ARG A 21 10.31 -8.66 9.55
N GLY A 22 10.47 -9.97 9.31
CA GLY A 22 11.33 -10.86 10.09
C GLY A 22 12.83 -10.54 9.96
N GLY A 23 13.58 -10.67 11.05
CA GLY A 23 15.02 -10.32 11.11
C GLY A 23 15.99 -11.33 10.49
N ASN A 24 15.65 -12.62 10.41
CA ASN A 24 16.61 -13.69 10.09
C ASN A 24 16.02 -14.74 9.14
N SER A 25 16.02 -14.49 7.83
CA SER A 25 15.63 -15.50 6.84
C SER A 25 16.43 -15.30 5.56
N ASP A 26 16.95 -16.39 5.01
CA ASP A 26 17.88 -16.49 3.87
C ASP A 26 17.24 -16.12 2.49
N GLY A 27 16.18 -15.33 2.48
CA GLY A 27 15.44 -14.91 1.28
C GLY A 27 15.68 -13.44 0.88
N GLU A 28 15.45 -13.12 -0.40
CA GLU A 28 15.44 -11.73 -0.88
C GLU A 28 14.31 -10.95 -0.18
N LYS A 29 14.70 -9.99 0.67
CA LYS A 29 13.78 -9.08 1.37
C LYS A 29 13.63 -7.80 0.57
N LEU A 30 12.40 -7.36 0.36
CA LEU A 30 12.13 -6.07 -0.26
C LEU A 30 12.54 -4.95 0.70
N LYS A 31 13.48 -4.10 0.29
CA LYS A 31 13.96 -2.98 1.10
C LYS A 31 13.28 -1.69 0.67
N PHE A 32 12.66 -1.02 1.64
CA PHE A 32 12.10 0.32 1.50
C PHE A 32 12.02 0.97 2.89
N PRO A 33 11.78 2.29 3.01
CA PRO A 33 11.65 2.96 4.29
C PRO A 33 10.67 2.24 5.22
N TYR A 34 11.12 1.93 6.45
CA TYR A 34 10.34 1.23 7.48
C TYR A 34 9.80 -0.16 7.11
N SER A 35 10.30 -0.80 6.04
CA SER A 35 9.91 -2.15 5.58
C SER A 35 9.88 -3.23 6.67
N ARG A 36 10.80 -3.16 7.65
CA ARG A 36 10.88 -4.10 8.79
C ARG A 36 9.89 -3.80 9.92
N LEU A 37 9.15 -2.70 9.82
CA LEU A 37 8.18 -2.27 10.83
C LEU A 37 6.75 -2.46 10.36
N PHE A 38 6.52 -3.07 9.19
CA PHE A 38 5.17 -3.29 8.66
C PHE A 38 4.22 -3.78 9.76
N PRO A 39 3.06 -3.13 9.96
CA PRO A 39 2.46 -2.06 9.15
C PRO A 39 2.81 -0.62 9.57
N GLN A 40 3.68 -0.44 10.56
CA GLN A 40 3.95 0.87 11.17
C GLN A 40 4.87 1.74 10.32
N ASN A 41 4.47 3.00 10.10
CA ASN A 41 5.24 4.05 9.43
C ASN A 41 5.67 3.74 7.99
N CYS A 42 5.18 2.65 7.41
CA CYS A 42 5.55 2.20 6.07
C CYS A 42 4.43 2.45 5.03
N CYS A 43 3.38 3.18 5.40
CA CYS A 43 2.16 3.38 4.61
C CYS A 43 2.41 4.01 3.23
N GLU A 44 3.37 4.94 3.13
CA GLU A 44 3.75 5.55 1.84
C GLU A 44 4.38 4.52 0.89
N GLY A 45 5.43 3.82 1.33
CA GLY A 45 6.08 2.78 0.53
C GLY A 45 5.13 1.63 0.17
N VAL A 46 4.28 1.19 1.09
CA VAL A 46 3.28 0.15 0.82
C VAL A 46 2.23 0.62 -0.19
N SER A 47 1.76 1.88 -0.09
CA SER A 47 0.83 2.45 -1.06
C SER A 47 1.46 2.55 -2.45
N ALA A 48 2.74 2.93 -2.52
CA ALA A 48 3.50 3.00 -3.77
C ALA A 48 3.68 1.62 -4.42
N ILE A 49 4.10 0.62 -3.65
CA ILE A 49 4.21 -0.77 -4.13
C ILE A 49 2.85 -1.25 -4.65
N PHE A 50 1.78 -1.04 -3.88
CA PHE A 50 0.45 -1.49 -4.28
C PHE A 50 -0.04 -0.78 -5.55
N SER A 51 0.19 0.53 -5.70
CA SER A 51 -0.23 1.27 -6.89
C SER A 51 0.51 0.83 -8.14
N ILE A 52 1.83 0.61 -8.04
CA ILE A 52 2.67 0.11 -9.14
C ILE A 52 2.16 -1.26 -9.61
N LEU A 53 1.94 -2.18 -8.67
CA LEU A 53 1.52 -3.54 -8.99
C LEU A 53 0.09 -3.60 -9.55
N LEU A 54 -0.80 -2.72 -9.09
CA LEU A 54 -2.14 -2.57 -9.67
C LEU A 54 -2.06 -2.11 -11.14
N ALA A 55 -1.24 -1.09 -11.42
CA ALA A 55 -1.05 -0.59 -12.77
C ALA A 55 -0.42 -1.65 -13.69
N GLU A 56 0.64 -2.32 -13.22
CA GLU A 56 1.38 -3.33 -13.98
C GLU A 56 0.53 -4.57 -14.28
N LYS A 57 -0.12 -5.14 -13.26
CA LYS A 57 -0.86 -6.39 -13.41
C LYS A 57 -2.20 -6.23 -14.15
N TYR A 58 -2.90 -5.13 -13.90
CA TYR A 58 -4.28 -4.95 -14.36
C TYR A 58 -4.44 -3.89 -15.45
N GLY A 59 -3.36 -3.20 -15.85
CA GLY A 59 -3.40 -2.13 -16.85
C GLY A 59 -4.26 -0.94 -16.41
N LEU A 60 -4.39 -0.72 -15.10
CA LEU A 60 -5.21 0.35 -14.55
C LEU A 60 -4.57 1.71 -14.80
N LYS A 61 -5.37 2.65 -15.29
CA LYS A 61 -4.95 4.05 -15.52
C LYS A 61 -5.44 5.00 -14.43
N ASP A 62 -6.38 4.56 -13.60
CA ASP A 62 -7.05 5.34 -12.56
C ASP A 62 -6.60 4.92 -11.15
N VAL A 63 -5.29 4.77 -10.98
CA VAL A 63 -4.67 4.50 -9.67
C VAL A 63 -4.06 5.79 -9.14
N ALA A 64 -4.45 6.18 -7.93
CA ALA A 64 -3.91 7.36 -7.25
C ALA A 64 -3.51 6.98 -5.81
N ILE A 65 -2.37 7.51 -5.36
CA ILE A 65 -2.00 7.48 -3.95
C ILE A 65 -2.66 8.69 -3.30
N ILE A 66 -3.35 8.51 -2.20
CA ILE A 66 -3.95 9.59 -1.43
C ILE A 66 -3.07 9.83 -0.22
N ARG A 67 -2.58 11.07 -0.07
CA ARG A 67 -1.97 11.54 1.18
C ARG A 67 -3.03 12.27 1.99
N GLY A 68 -3.47 11.66 3.06
CA GLY A 68 -4.26 12.31 4.09
C GLY A 68 -3.36 12.94 5.15
N THR A 69 -3.74 14.13 5.63
CA THR A 69 -3.04 14.85 6.69
C THR A 69 -3.98 15.11 7.86
N ASP A 70 -3.54 14.76 9.06
CA ASP A 70 -4.15 15.19 10.31
C ASP A 70 -3.52 16.53 10.71
N PRO A 71 -4.26 17.66 10.63
CA PRO A 71 -3.70 18.99 10.84
C PRO A 71 -3.32 19.26 12.29
N GLY A 72 -3.83 18.49 13.25
CA GLY A 72 -3.52 18.67 14.67
C GLY A 72 -2.07 18.32 15.01
N PRO A 73 -1.67 17.05 14.90
CA PRO A 73 -0.30 16.61 15.11
C PRO A 73 0.60 16.79 13.88
N TYR A 74 0.03 17.16 12.73
CA TYR A 74 0.72 17.24 11.44
C TYR A 74 1.29 15.88 11.01
N GLU A 75 0.47 14.84 11.13
CA GLU A 75 0.78 13.46 10.71
C GLU A 75 0.22 13.17 9.33
N HIS A 76 0.91 12.32 8.57
CA HIS A 76 0.46 11.87 7.26
C HIS A 76 0.16 10.39 7.25
N HIS A 77 -0.88 10.03 6.51
CA HIS A 77 -1.22 8.64 6.23
C HIS A 77 -1.55 8.48 4.75
N PHE A 78 -1.13 7.35 4.20
CA PHE A 78 -1.19 7.10 2.76
C PHE A 78 -2.02 5.85 2.49
N TRP A 79 -2.88 5.94 1.49
CA TRP A 79 -3.68 4.84 0.98
C TRP A 79 -3.86 4.96 -0.54
N VAL A 80 -4.50 3.97 -1.18
CA VAL A 80 -4.65 3.93 -2.64
C VAL A 80 -6.12 4.00 -3.03
N ARG A 81 -6.42 4.84 -4.03
CA ARG A 81 -7.69 4.85 -4.76
C ARG A 81 -7.48 4.16 -6.10
N ALA A 82 -8.26 3.11 -6.38
CA ALA A 82 -8.21 2.37 -7.65
C ALA A 82 -9.59 1.83 -8.04
N GLY A 83 -9.99 2.01 -9.30
CA GLY A 83 -11.31 1.58 -9.77
C GLY A 83 -12.47 2.18 -8.97
N GLY A 84 -12.33 3.45 -8.57
CA GLY A 84 -13.30 4.18 -7.75
C GLY A 84 -13.45 3.68 -6.31
N ARG A 85 -12.49 2.90 -5.79
CA ARG A 85 -12.53 2.35 -4.42
C ARG A 85 -11.24 2.60 -3.66
N ILE A 86 -11.35 2.60 -2.34
CA ILE A 86 -10.27 2.87 -1.40
C ILE A 86 -9.67 1.57 -0.85
N TYR A 87 -8.35 1.50 -0.83
CA TYR A 87 -7.57 0.41 -0.28
C TYR A 87 -6.47 0.96 0.63
N ASP A 88 -6.37 0.44 1.84
CA ASP A 88 -5.33 0.79 2.80
C ASP A 88 -4.80 -0.48 3.44
N LEU A 89 -3.60 -0.88 3.04
CA LEU A 89 -2.97 -2.12 3.50
C LEU A 89 -2.27 -1.96 4.87
N THR A 90 -2.31 -0.75 5.42
CA THR A 90 -1.63 -0.34 6.66
C THR A 90 -2.58 0.30 7.68
N ALA A 91 -3.90 0.27 7.45
CA ALA A 91 -4.90 0.84 8.35
C ALA A 91 -4.77 0.32 9.79
N GLN A 92 -4.41 -0.95 9.93
CA GLN A 92 -4.19 -1.65 11.20
C GLN A 92 -3.00 -1.11 12.02
N GLN A 93 -2.20 -0.18 11.49
CA GLN A 93 -1.23 0.59 12.27
C GLN A 93 -1.92 1.53 13.28
N PHE A 94 -3.20 1.87 13.04
CA PHE A 94 -4.05 2.59 13.98
C PHE A 94 -4.92 1.55 14.69
N GLY A 95 -4.74 1.42 16.01
CA GLY A 95 -5.33 0.34 16.79
C GLY A 95 -6.84 0.18 16.57
N GLY A 96 -7.29 -1.07 16.45
CA GLY A 96 -8.70 -1.43 16.26
C GLY A 96 -9.19 -1.39 14.81
N LEU A 97 -8.30 -1.17 13.84
CA LEU A 97 -8.61 -1.27 12.41
C LEU A 97 -7.99 -2.51 11.77
N GLU A 98 -8.64 -2.97 10.71
CA GLU A 98 -8.16 -3.99 9.78
C GLU A 98 -7.78 -3.32 8.45
N PRO A 99 -6.96 -3.96 7.60
CA PRO A 99 -6.72 -3.48 6.24
C PRO A 99 -8.03 -3.18 5.50
N VAL A 100 -8.07 -2.05 4.81
CA VAL A 100 -9.25 -1.60 4.08
C VAL A 100 -9.21 -2.17 2.68
N PHE A 101 -10.25 -2.92 2.30
CA PHE A 101 -10.36 -3.55 0.99
C PHE A 101 -11.55 -3.03 0.19
N GLY A 102 -11.31 -2.03 -0.64
CA GLY A 102 -12.25 -1.50 -1.62
C GLY A 102 -13.48 -0.82 -1.03
N ALA A 103 -13.28 -0.04 0.03
CA ALA A 103 -14.31 0.82 0.62
C ALA A 103 -14.67 1.98 -0.32
N LEU A 104 -15.85 2.57 -0.10
CA LEU A 104 -16.25 3.81 -0.80
C LEU A 104 -15.61 5.04 -0.17
N GLU A 105 -15.42 5.01 1.16
CA GLU A 105 -14.81 6.08 1.94
C GLU A 105 -13.77 5.49 2.89
N HIS A 106 -12.73 6.25 3.19
CA HIS A 106 -11.67 5.81 4.10
C HIS A 106 -12.14 5.93 5.56
N PRO A 107 -12.00 4.91 6.42
CA PRO A 107 -12.42 4.98 7.83
C PRO A 107 -11.75 6.10 8.63
N LEU A 108 -10.53 6.47 8.24
CA LEU A 108 -9.76 7.56 8.85
C LEU A 108 -9.89 8.90 8.11
N ALA A 109 -10.81 9.04 7.15
CA ALA A 109 -10.97 10.28 6.36
C ALA A 109 -11.28 11.51 7.22
N VAL A 110 -11.96 11.33 8.36
CA VAL A 110 -12.24 12.44 9.29
C VAL A 110 -10.98 12.85 10.05
N LYS A 111 -10.14 11.90 10.48
CA LYS A 111 -8.87 12.19 11.16
C LYS A 111 -7.87 12.81 10.19
N PHE A 112 -7.72 12.22 9.01
CA PHE A 112 -6.86 12.70 7.93
C PHE A 112 -7.68 13.48 6.90
N SER A 113 -8.19 14.63 7.33
CA SER A 113 -9.19 15.41 6.58
C SER A 113 -8.62 16.17 5.39
N ASP A 114 -7.35 16.56 5.43
CA ASP A 114 -6.69 17.23 4.30
C ASP A 114 -6.09 16.18 3.36
N GLN A 115 -6.79 15.91 2.26
CA GLN A 115 -6.47 14.85 1.33
C GLN A 115 -5.99 15.40 0.00
N THR A 116 -4.82 14.93 -0.43
CA THR A 116 -4.24 15.27 -1.73
C THR A 116 -3.97 14.01 -2.53
N GLU A 117 -4.36 14.01 -3.80
CA GLU A 117 -3.96 12.95 -4.72
C GLU A 117 -2.50 13.15 -5.14
N ARG A 118 -1.77 12.04 -5.18
CA ARG A 118 -0.39 11.94 -5.61
C ARG A 118 -0.32 10.93 -6.75
N GLY A 119 0.59 11.20 -7.69
CA GLY A 119 1.02 10.23 -8.69
C GLY A 119 1.99 9.23 -8.08
N GLU A 120 3.07 8.91 -8.80
CA GLU A 120 4.17 8.11 -8.26
C GLU A 120 4.93 8.87 -7.17
N THR A 121 5.49 8.11 -6.21
CA THR A 121 6.33 8.62 -5.11
C THR A 121 7.72 8.00 -5.23
N ASP A 122 8.74 8.65 -4.67
CA ASP A 122 10.12 8.16 -4.59
C ASP A 122 10.38 7.20 -3.41
N ALA A 123 9.33 6.81 -2.67
CA ALA A 123 9.43 5.89 -1.54
C ALA A 123 9.95 4.48 -1.91
N VAL A 124 9.81 4.08 -3.17
CA VAL A 124 10.33 2.82 -3.74
C VAL A 124 10.78 3.03 -5.18
N ASP A 125 11.72 2.22 -5.66
CA ASP A 125 12.10 2.18 -7.07
C ASP A 125 11.07 1.37 -7.87
N ARG A 126 10.42 2.02 -8.85
CA ARG A 126 9.36 1.42 -9.67
C ARG A 126 9.85 0.21 -10.46
N ASP A 127 11.00 0.32 -11.08
CA ASP A 127 11.53 -0.72 -11.97
C ASP A 127 12.00 -1.92 -11.15
N GLU A 128 12.51 -1.69 -9.93
CA GLU A 128 12.79 -2.76 -8.96
C GLU A 128 11.50 -3.51 -8.57
N ILE A 129 10.42 -2.80 -8.21
CA ILE A 129 9.14 -3.45 -7.85
C ILE A 129 8.61 -4.30 -9.01
N ILE A 130 8.67 -3.79 -10.23
CA ILE A 130 8.22 -4.52 -11.43
C ILE A 130 9.11 -5.73 -11.69
N ALA A 131 10.44 -5.58 -11.59
CA ALA A 131 11.36 -6.70 -11.77
C ALA A 131 11.13 -7.81 -10.73
N LEU A 132 10.89 -7.45 -9.47
CA LEU A 132 10.60 -8.40 -8.40
C LEU A 132 9.24 -9.09 -8.57
N TYR A 133 8.24 -8.38 -9.09
CA TYR A 133 6.95 -8.98 -9.46
C TYR A 133 7.09 -10.00 -10.59
N HIS A 134 7.79 -9.65 -11.68
CA HIS A 134 8.01 -10.57 -12.82
C HIS A 134 8.91 -11.76 -12.49
N ARG A 135 9.71 -11.67 -11.43
CA ARG A 135 10.51 -12.78 -10.86
C ARG A 135 9.73 -13.64 -9.87
N ASP A 136 8.43 -13.40 -9.68
CA ASP A 136 7.57 -14.06 -8.68
C ASP A 136 8.06 -13.91 -7.22
N ILE A 137 8.85 -12.88 -6.92
CA ILE A 137 9.33 -12.58 -5.57
C ILE A 137 8.26 -11.83 -4.77
N ILE A 138 7.62 -10.82 -5.38
CA ILE A 138 6.45 -10.16 -4.80
C ILE A 138 5.21 -10.89 -5.30
N PRO A 139 4.51 -11.67 -4.45
CA PRO A 139 3.33 -12.41 -4.88
C PRO A 139 2.14 -11.43 -5.00
N PHE A 140 1.81 -11.03 -6.23
CA PHE A 140 0.72 -10.09 -6.50
C PHE A 140 -0.30 -10.57 -7.51
#